data_AF-A0A208XWS7-F1
#
_entry.id   AF-A0A208XWS7-F1
#
_cell.length_a   1.000
_cell.length_b   1.000
_cell.length_c   1.000
_cell.angle_alpha   90.00
_cell.angle_beta   90.00
_cell.angle_gamma   90.00
#
_symmetry.space_group_name_H-M   'P 1'
#
loop_
_entity.id
_entity.type
_entity.pdbx_description
1 polymer ?
#
loop_
_entity_poly.entity_id
_entity_poly.type
_entity_poly.pdbx_seq_one_letter_code
_entity_poly.pdbx_strand_id
1 'polypeptide(L)'
;MPKLKPGTIVPTPEEDAEIQAGIDADPDTHELTANDFKVMRRVGRPRAAVTKTAVTIRYDQDVIDAFKSSGSGWQTRMNDALRDWLKTHQPR
;
A
#
# COMPACT_ATOMS: atom_id res chain seq x y z
N MET A 1 1.91 -14.34 -12.09
CA MET A 1 2.77 -14.19 -10.89
C MET A 1 4.08 -13.55 -11.31
N PRO A 2 4.62 -12.57 -10.58
CA PRO A 2 5.93 -12.01 -10.91
C PRO A 2 6.99 -13.14 -10.91
N LYS A 3 7.93 -13.09 -11.86
CA LYS A 3 8.99 -14.09 -11.96
C LYS A 3 9.92 -13.99 -10.74
N LEU A 4 10.31 -15.13 -10.19
CA LEU A 4 11.32 -15.20 -9.13
C LEU A 4 12.65 -14.65 -9.64
N LYS A 5 13.47 -14.11 -8.74
CA LYS A 5 14.80 -13.60 -9.08
C LYS A 5 15.70 -14.74 -9.55
N PRO A 6 16.62 -14.52 -10.52
CA PRO A 6 17.63 -15.51 -10.86
C PRO A 6 18.40 -15.96 -9.61
N GLY A 7 18.60 -17.27 -9.44
CA GLY A 7 19.27 -17.86 -8.27
C GLY A 7 18.37 -18.10 -7.06
N THR A 8 17.05 -17.96 -7.18
CA THR A 8 16.12 -18.38 -6.11
C THR A 8 16.12 -19.89 -5.99
N ILE A 9 16.56 -20.40 -4.83
CA ILE A 9 16.48 -21.83 -4.48
C ILE A 9 15.10 -22.09 -3.93
N VAL A 10 14.42 -23.09 -4.48
CA VAL A 10 13.13 -23.61 -3.99
C VAL A 10 13.40 -25.00 -3.46
N PRO A 11 12.94 -25.35 -2.25
CA PRO A 11 13.12 -26.70 -1.72
C PRO A 11 12.59 -27.76 -2.69
N THR A 12 13.28 -28.89 -2.72
CA THR A 12 12.79 -30.11 -3.36
C THR A 12 11.69 -30.74 -2.50
N PRO A 13 10.85 -31.64 -3.05
CA PRO A 13 9.83 -32.33 -2.27
C PRO A 13 10.39 -33.15 -1.08
N GLU A 14 11.61 -33.66 -1.21
CA GLU A 14 12.29 -34.39 -0.13
C GLU A 14 12.71 -33.43 0.99
N GLU A 15 13.31 -32.29 0.64
CA GLU A 15 13.65 -31.24 1.60
C GLU A 15 12.40 -30.64 2.27
N ASP A 16 11.30 -30.46 1.55
CA ASP A 16 10.01 -30.02 2.12
C ASP A 16 9.49 -31.04 3.15
N ALA A 17 9.64 -32.35 2.89
CA ALA A 17 9.24 -33.39 3.83
C ALA A 17 10.11 -33.41 5.09
N GLU A 18 11.42 -33.19 4.97
CA GLU A 18 12.32 -33.04 6.12
C GLU A 18 11.98 -31.80 6.96
N ILE A 19 11.64 -30.68 6.31
CA ILE A 19 11.18 -29.46 6.99
C ILE A 19 9.88 -29.74 7.76
N GLN A 20 8.90 -30.42 7.15
CA GLN A 20 7.65 -30.76 7.82
C GLN A 20 7.86 -31.70 9.00
N ALA A 21 8.70 -32.72 8.86
CA ALA A 21 9.02 -33.64 9.96
C ALA A 21 9.66 -32.90 11.15
N GLY A 22 10.49 -31.88 10.88
CA GLY A 22 11.05 -31.01 11.92
C GLY A 22 10.00 -30.17 12.63
N ILE A 23 9.02 -29.63 11.88
CA ILE A 23 7.88 -28.90 12.45
C ILE A 23 7.03 -29.82 13.34
N ASP A 24 6.67 -31.01 12.85
CA ASP A 24 5.83 -31.97 13.57
C ASP A 24 6.49 -32.49 14.87
N ALA A 25 7.82 -32.52 14.92
CA ALA A 25 8.59 -32.97 16.08
C ALA A 25 8.73 -31.89 17.17
N ASP A 26 8.45 -30.61 16.87
CA ASP A 26 8.55 -29.49 17.80
C ASP A 26 7.20 -29.20 18.49
N PRO A 27 7.03 -29.52 19.79
CA PRO A 27 5.78 -29.30 20.50
C PRO A 27 5.43 -27.81 20.70
N ASP A 28 6.39 -26.90 20.55
CA ASP A 28 6.18 -25.45 20.67
C ASP A 28 5.83 -24.80 19.32
N THR A 29 5.92 -25.54 18.21
CA THR A 29 5.58 -25.00 16.89
C THR A 29 4.06 -24.90 16.71
N HIS A 30 3.59 -23.68 16.41
CA HIS A 30 2.19 -23.41 16.08
C HIS A 30 2.05 -23.07 14.59
N GLU A 31 1.52 -24.01 13.82
CA GLU A 31 1.15 -23.77 12.42
C GLU A 31 -0.16 -22.99 12.32
N LEU A 32 -0.08 -21.81 11.70
CA LEU A 32 -1.26 -20.99 11.45
C LEU A 32 -2.16 -21.66 10.41
N THR A 33 -3.37 -22.01 10.82
CA THR A 33 -4.37 -22.58 9.93
C THR A 33 -5.05 -21.51 9.09
N ALA A 34 -5.74 -21.93 8.02
CA ALA A 34 -6.58 -21.03 7.23
C ALA A 34 -7.68 -20.33 8.05
N ASN A 35 -8.10 -20.90 9.18
CA ASN A 35 -9.05 -20.26 10.09
C ASN A 35 -8.38 -19.17 10.94
N ASP A 36 -7.14 -19.39 11.37
CA ASP A 36 -6.35 -18.37 12.10
C ASP A 36 -6.15 -17.13 11.23
N PHE A 37 -5.83 -17.31 9.94
CA PHE A 37 -5.73 -16.20 8.99
C PHE A 37 -7.04 -15.42 8.78
N LYS A 38 -8.21 -16.05 8.96
CA LYS A 38 -9.51 -15.36 8.85
C LYS A 38 -9.82 -14.49 10.06
N VAL A 39 -9.38 -14.89 11.25
CA VAL A 39 -9.63 -14.17 12.51
C VAL A 39 -8.55 -13.14 12.84
N MET A 40 -7.37 -13.25 12.22
CA MET A 40 -6.31 -12.26 12.37
C MET A 40 -6.74 -10.88 11.87
N ARG A 41 -6.73 -9.91 12.80
CA ARG A 41 -7.02 -8.51 12.48
C ARG A 41 -5.90 -7.95 11.61
N ARG A 42 -6.26 -7.33 10.48
CA ARG A 42 -5.30 -6.58 9.66
C ARG A 42 -4.64 -5.49 10.51
N VAL A 43 -3.36 -5.67 10.83
CA VAL A 43 -2.55 -4.68 11.53
C VAL A 43 -2.20 -3.58 10.53
N GLY A 44 -2.68 -2.37 10.76
CA GLY A 44 -2.45 -1.23 9.88
C GLY A 44 -3.26 0.00 10.31
N ARG A 45 -2.94 1.15 9.71
CA ARG A 45 -3.72 2.38 9.93
C ARG A 45 -5.19 2.10 9.60
N PRO A 46 -6.15 2.53 10.45
CA PRO A 46 -7.57 2.46 10.12
C PRO A 46 -7.83 3.06 8.74
N ARG A 47 -8.69 2.40 7.94
CA ARG A 47 -9.09 2.95 6.65
C ARG A 47 -9.72 4.32 6.87
N ALA A 48 -9.28 5.31 6.10
CA ALA A 48 -9.91 6.62 6.12
C ALA A 48 -11.36 6.49 5.64
N ALA A 49 -12.32 7.08 6.36
CA ALA A 49 -13.74 7.07 5.99
C ALA A 49 -14.01 7.79 4.67
N VAL A 50 -13.21 8.83 4.37
CA VAL A 50 -13.26 9.58 3.12
C VAL A 50 -11.85 9.62 2.53
N THR A 51 -11.69 9.07 1.34
CA THR A 51 -10.44 9.10 0.58
C THR A 51 -10.47 10.19 -0.47
N LYS A 52 -9.31 10.76 -0.79
CA LYS A 52 -9.16 11.63 -1.97
C LYS A 52 -9.45 10.83 -3.24
N THR A 53 -10.24 11.38 -4.15
CA THR A 53 -10.46 10.78 -5.48
C THR A 53 -9.25 11.08 -6.36
N ALA A 54 -8.61 10.05 -6.89
CA ALA A 54 -7.56 10.20 -7.89
C ALA A 54 -8.19 10.46 -9.26
N VAL A 55 -7.83 11.57 -9.90
CA VAL A 55 -8.33 11.99 -11.21
C VAL A 55 -7.16 12.36 -12.10
N THR A 56 -7.26 12.06 -13.40
CA THR A 56 -6.26 12.46 -14.40
C THR A 56 -6.73 13.77 -15.04
N ILE A 57 -6.07 14.88 -14.69
CA ILE A 57 -6.39 16.23 -15.16
C ILE A 57 -5.13 16.85 -15.78
N ARG A 58 -5.30 17.66 -16.82
CA ARG A 58 -4.23 18.51 -17.37
C ARG A 58 -4.34 19.90 -16.75
N TYR A 59 -3.22 20.43 -16.28
CA TYR A 59 -3.07 21.78 -15.78
C TYR A 59 -2.07 22.53 -16.66
N ASP A 60 -2.16 23.85 -16.68
CA ASP A 60 -1.15 24.68 -17.32
C ASP A 60 0.22 24.51 -16.63
N GLN A 61 1.29 24.62 -17.43
CA GLN A 61 2.65 24.30 -17.00
C GLN A 61 3.14 25.26 -15.90
N ASP A 62 2.85 26.55 -16.07
CA ASP A 62 3.20 27.61 -15.12
C ASP A 62 2.56 27.40 -13.74
N VAL A 63 1.31 26.95 -13.69
CA VAL A 63 0.61 26.61 -12.44
C VAL A 63 1.34 25.46 -11.73
N ILE A 64 1.69 24.39 -12.46
CA ILE A 64 2.38 23.24 -11.88
C ILE A 64 3.77 23.62 -11.39
N ASP A 65 4.51 24.42 -12.14
CA ASP A 65 5.86 24.84 -11.77
C ASP A 65 5.85 25.76 -10.55
N ALA A 66 4.88 26.69 -10.47
CA ALA A 66 4.68 27.53 -9.31
C ALA A 66 4.48 26.68 -8.04
N PHE A 67 3.57 25.68 -8.07
CA PHE A 67 3.40 24.82 -6.91
C PHE A 67 4.61 23.93 -6.65
N LYS A 68 5.22 23.29 -7.66
CA LYS A 68 6.40 22.43 -7.46
C LYS A 68 7.58 23.17 -6.84
N SER A 69 7.79 24.44 -7.19
CA SER A 69 8.86 25.27 -6.63
C SER A 69 8.73 25.48 -5.12
N SER A 70 7.53 25.34 -4.56
CA SER A 70 7.30 25.39 -3.11
C SER A 70 7.79 24.15 -2.35
N GLY A 71 8.34 23.14 -3.04
CA GLY A 71 9.00 21.98 -2.43
C GLY A 71 8.04 20.84 -2.06
N SER A 72 8.45 20.02 -1.08
CA SER A 72 7.67 18.86 -0.65
C SER A 72 6.26 19.26 -0.18
N GLY A 73 5.27 18.41 -0.47
CA GLY A 73 3.87 18.69 -0.13
C GLY A 73 3.17 19.69 -1.06
N TRP A 74 3.75 20.05 -2.21
CA TRP A 74 3.12 21.00 -3.14
C TRP A 74 1.73 20.58 -3.62
N GLN A 75 1.49 19.27 -3.78
CA GLN A 75 0.17 18.75 -4.14
C GLN A 75 -0.87 18.99 -3.04
N THR A 76 -0.47 18.89 -1.77
CA THR A 76 -1.35 19.23 -0.64
C THR A 76 -1.67 20.71 -0.65
N ARG A 77 -0.67 21.58 -0.84
CA ARG A 77 -0.89 23.04 -0.95
C ARG A 77 -1.80 23.40 -2.12
N MET A 78 -1.61 22.78 -3.28
CA MET A 78 -2.49 22.98 -4.44
C MET A 78 -3.93 22.57 -4.14
N ASN A 79 -4.14 21.42 -3.50
CA ASN A 79 -5.47 20.98 -3.07
C ASN A 79 -6.10 21.94 -2.06
N ASP A 80 -5.32 22.50 -1.13
CA ASP A 80 -5.82 23.43 -0.12
C ASP A 80 -6.18 24.79 -0.74
N ALA A 81 -5.40 25.26 -1.71
CA ALA A 81 -5.73 26.44 -2.51
C ALA A 81 -7.04 26.26 -3.29
N LEU A 82 -7.26 25.09 -3.90
CA LEU A 82 -8.53 24.78 -4.58
C LEU A 82 -9.71 24.76 -3.59
N ARG A 83 -9.53 24.20 -2.39
CA ARG A 83 -10.57 24.25 -1.35
C ARG A 83 -10.87 25.66 -0.90
N ASP A 84 -9.84 26.48 -0.73
CA ASP A 84 -10.00 27.87 -0.29
C ASP A 84 -10.73 28.71 -1.35
N TRP A 85 -10.34 28.54 -2.62
CA TRP A 85 -11.02 29.18 -3.75
C TRP A 85 -12.52 28.85 -3.78
N LEU A 86 -12.90 27.59 -3.53
CA LEU A 86 -14.30 27.14 -3.47
C LEU A 86 -15.11 27.73 -2.30
N LYS A 87 -14.49 28.32 -1.28
CA LYS A 87 -15.23 29.01 -0.20
C LYS A 87 -15.84 30.32 -0.67
N THR A 88 -15.19 30.98 -1.63
CA THR A 88 -15.54 32.33 -2.10
C THR A 88 -16.02 32.35 -3.55
N HIS A 89 -15.81 31.27 -4.29
CA HIS A 89 -16.17 31.16 -5.71
C HIS A 89 -17.01 29.90 -5.97
N GLN A 90 -17.86 29.99 -6.99
CA GLN A 90 -18.59 28.84 -7.51
C GLN A 90 -18.07 28.52 -8.92
N PRO A 91 -17.64 27.28 -9.19
CA PRO A 91 -17.40 26.83 -10.55
C PRO A 91 -18.74 26.86 -11.29
N ARG A 92 -18.77 27.48 -12.46
CA ARG A 92 -19.98 27.59 -13.29
C ARG A 92 -20.21 26.32 -14.10
#